data_AF-A0A9E8ZJ90-F1
#
_entry.id   AF-A0A9E8ZJ90-F1
#
_cell.length_a   1.000
_cell.length_b   1.000
_cell.length_c   1.000
_cell.angle_alpha   90.00
_cell.angle_beta   90.00
_cell.angle_gamma   90.00
#
_symmetry.space_group_name_H-M   'P 1'
#
loop_
_entity.id
_entity.type
_entity.pdbx_description
1 polymer ?
#
loop_
_entity_poly.entity_id
_entity_poly.type
_entity_poly.pdbx_seq_one_letter_code
_entity_poly.pdbx_strand_id
1 'polypeptide(L)' 'MVTHFITIDVDLPSSAMPSRSAIDTLHRSILTELQQWGEPLRWAITDIDMERQKAQIEAIVTTTTDLLIPGATVRTV' A
#
# COMPACT_ATOMS: atom_id res chain seq x y z
N MET A 1 7.45 15.07 6.66
CA MET A 1 6.68 14.12 5.82
C MET A 1 7.29 14.09 4.45
N VAL A 2 7.57 12.88 3.94
CA VAL A 2 8.02 12.69 2.55
C VAL A 2 6.98 11.84 1.83
N THR A 3 6.75 12.16 0.57
CA THR A 3 5.78 11.48 -0.27
C THR A 3 6.52 10.70 -1.33
N HIS A 4 6.27 9.40 -1.39
CA HIS A 4 6.85 8.50 -2.37
C HIS A 4 5.78 8.00 -3.32
N PHE A 5 6.16 7.86 -4.58
CA PHE A 5 5.39 7.13 -5.58
C PHE A 5 6.03 5.75 -5.73
N ILE A 6 5.24 4.70 -5.53
CA ILE A 6 5.71 3.32 -5.60
C ILE A 6 4.82 2.50 -6.54
N THR A 7 5.43 1.49 -7.13
CA THR A 7 4.74 0.46 -7.92
C THR A 7 4.94 -0.87 -7.21
N ILE A 8 3.85 -1.57 -6.93
CA ILE A 8 3.86 -2.91 -6.32
C ILE A 8 3.08 -3.88 -7.18
N ASP A 9 3.47 -5.15 -7.17
CA ASP A 9 2.74 -6.23 -7.82
C ASP A 9 2.07 -7.08 -6.75
N VAL A 10 0.74 -7.16 -6.79
CA VAL A 10 -0.07 -7.92 -5.82
C VAL A 10 -0.67 -9.14 -6.50
N ASP A 11 -0.64 -10.29 -5.83
CA ASP A 11 -1.25 -11.51 -6.35
C ASP A 11 -2.79 -11.39 -6.38
N LEU A 12 -3.37 -11.76 -7.53
CA LEU A 12 -4.81 -11.81 -7.72
C LEU A 12 -5.36 -13.10 -7.11
N PRO A 13 -6.51 -13.05 -6.41
CA PRO A 13 -7.15 -14.26 -5.93
C PRO A 13 -7.54 -15.15 -7.11
N SER A 14 -6.98 -16.36 -7.16
CA SER A 14 -7.28 -17.37 -8.18
C SER A 14 -8.78 -17.65 -8.21
N SER A 15 -9.43 -17.18 -9.27
CA SER A 15 -10.88 -17.18 -9.47
C SER A 15 -11.61 -18.42 -8.91
N ALA A 16 -12.41 -18.20 -7.88
CA ALA A 16 -13.65 -18.93 -7.65
C ALA A 16 -14.74 -17.92 -7.27
N MET A 17 -15.29 -17.26 -8.30
CA MET A 17 -16.35 -16.24 -8.25
C MET A 17 -15.93 -14.89 -7.63
N PRO A 18 -16.33 -13.74 -8.21
CA PRO A 18 -16.28 -12.44 -7.53
C PRO A 18 -17.31 -12.44 -6.40
N SER A 19 -17.00 -13.17 -5.33
CA SER A 19 -17.68 -13.02 -4.06
C SER A 19 -17.29 -11.66 -3.50
N ARG A 20 -18.24 -10.97 -2.88
CA ARG A 20 -17.97 -9.72 -2.14
C ARG A 20 -16.78 -9.88 -1.18
N SER A 21 -16.63 -11.09 -0.61
CA SER A 21 -15.50 -11.46 0.23
C SER A 21 -14.14 -11.40 -0.49
N ALA A 22 -14.04 -11.84 -1.74
CA ALA A 22 -12.77 -11.88 -2.48
C ALA A 22 -12.27 -10.48 -2.83
N ILE A 23 -13.20 -9.56 -3.13
CA ILE A 23 -12.90 -8.15 -3.40
C ILE A 23 -12.39 -7.46 -2.13
N ASP A 24 -13.04 -7.70 -0.98
CA ASP A 24 -12.60 -7.20 0.32
C ASP A 24 -11.20 -7.73 0.70
N THR A 25 -10.94 -9.02 0.48
CA THR A 25 -9.63 -9.62 0.76
C THR A 25 -8.53 -9.03 -0.11
N LEU A 26 -8.79 -8.83 -1.40
CA LEU A 26 -7.83 -8.18 -2.30
C LEU A 26 -7.55 -6.75 -1.85
N HIS A 27 -8.60 -5.95 -1.59
CA HIS A 27 -8.45 -4.58 -1.10
C HIS A 27 -7.62 -4.51 0.19
N ARG A 28 -7.89 -5.40 1.15
CA ARG A 28 -7.11 -5.49 2.39
C ARG A 28 -5.65 -5.85 2.13
N SER A 29 -5.41 -6.83 1.25
CA SER A 29 -4.05 -7.28 0.93
C SER A 29 -3.22 -6.14 0.32
N ILE A 30 -3.83 -5.38 -0.60
CA ILE A 30 -3.21 -4.19 -1.20
C ILE A 30 -2.88 -3.15 -0.12
N LEU A 31 -3.84 -2.81 0.73
CA LEU A 31 -3.59 -1.84 1.82
C LEU A 31 -2.51 -2.32 2.79
N THR A 32 -2.51 -3.61 3.13
CA THR A 32 -1.50 -4.21 4.02
C THR A 32 -0.11 -4.14 3.40
N GLU A 33 0.03 -4.39 2.10
CA GLU A 33 1.31 -4.22 1.42
C GLU A 33 1.73 -2.75 1.37
N LEU A 34 0.84 -1.85 0.97
CA LEU A 34 1.15 -0.42 0.88
C LEU A 34 1.56 0.17 2.23
N GLN A 35 0.95 -0.29 3.33
CA GLN A 35 1.31 0.11 4.69
C GLN A 35 2.76 -0.24 5.08
N GLN A 36 3.36 -1.26 4.46
CA GLN A 36 4.78 -1.58 4.69
C GLN A 36 5.71 -0.48 4.15
N TRP A 37 5.24 0.29 3.17
CA TRP A 37 5.99 1.37 2.53
C TRP A 37 5.68 2.76 3.11
N GLY A 38 4.53 2.91 3.78
CA GLY A 38 4.09 4.15 4.39
C GLY A 38 2.57 4.23 4.48
N GLU A 39 2.04 5.37 4.90
CA GLU A 39 0.59 5.59 4.92
C GLU A 39 0.07 5.82 3.49
N PRO A 40 -0.78 4.94 2.94
CA PRO A 40 -1.29 5.09 1.59
C PRO A 40 -2.30 6.23 1.50
N LEU A 41 -2.03 7.22 0.64
CA LEU A 41 -2.94 8.35 0.39
C LEU A 41 -3.88 8.07 -0.79
N ARG A 42 -3.31 7.50 -1.87
CA ARG A 42 -4.03 7.16 -3.10
C ARG A 42 -3.32 6.01 -3.78
N TRP A 43 -4.08 5.08 -4.32
CA TRP A 43 -3.54 4.02 -5.16
C TRP A 43 -4.54 3.67 -6.27
N ALA A 44 -4.04 3.06 -7.34
CA ALA A 44 -4.84 2.56 -8.44
C ALA A 44 -4.19 1.32 -9.05
N ILE A 45 -5.01 0.37 -9.50
CA ILE A 45 -4.55 -0.74 -10.33
C ILE A 45 -4.32 -0.19 -11.74
N THR A 46 -3.11 -0.32 -12.24
CA THR A 46 -2.71 0.20 -13.56
C THR A 46 -2.64 -0.88 -14.62
N ASP A 47 -2.32 -2.11 -14.22
CA ASP A 47 -2.25 -3.25 -15.11
C ASP A 47 -2.67 -4.54 -14.39
N ILE A 48 -3.13 -5.52 -15.17
CA ILE A 48 -3.58 -6.83 -14.67
C ILE A 48 -3.00 -7.89 -15.61
N ASP A 49 -1.99 -8.60 -15.11
CA ASP A 49 -1.41 -9.77 -15.78
C ASP A 49 -2.22 -11.01 -15.39
N MET A 50 -3.13 -11.41 -16.26
CA MET A 50 -3.97 -12.60 -16.08
C MET A 50 -3.18 -13.91 -16.25
N GLU A 51 -2.05 -13.91 -16.97
CA GLU A 51 -1.22 -15.11 -17.12
C GLU A 51 -0.45 -15.41 -15.83
N ARG A 52 0.06 -14.35 -15.19
CA ARG A 52 0.77 -14.44 -13.91
C ARG A 52 -0.14 -14.34 -12.69
N GLN A 53 -1.43 -14.04 -12.88
CA GLN A 53 -2.38 -13.74 -11.81
C GLN A 53 -1.86 -12.62 -10.90
N LYS A 54 -1.38 -11.52 -11.48
CA LYS A 54 -0.84 -10.38 -10.74
C LYS A 54 -1.48 -9.07 -11.19
N ALA A 55 -1.74 -8.18 -10.24
CA ALA A 55 -2.17 -6.82 -10.50
C ALA A 55 -1.03 -5.87 -10.15
N GLN A 56 -0.72 -4.99 -11.10
CA GLN A 56 0.21 -3.91 -10.86
C GLN A 56 -0.54 -2.71 -10.27
N ILE A 57 0.00 -2.18 -9.18
CA ILE A 57 -0.61 -1.11 -8.42
C ILE A 57 0.37 0.03 -8.26
N GLU A 58 -0.06 1.20 -8.68
CA GLU A 58 0.65 2.44 -8.44
C GLU A 58 0.04 3.14 -7.23
N ALA A 59 0.89 3.52 -6.28
CA ALA A 59 0.47 4.12 -5.03
C ALA A 59 1.33 5.31 -4.63
N ILE A 60 0.67 6.29 -4.00
CA ILE A 60 1.28 7.41 -3.31
C ILE A 60 1.22 7.08 -1.82
N VAL A 61 2.39 6.92 -1.21
CA VAL A 61 2.53 6.69 0.22
C VAL A 61 3.25 7.87 0.88
N THR A 62 2.84 8.19 2.09
CA THR A 62 3.52 9.17 2.94
C THR A 62 4.20 8.49 4.10
N THR A 63 5.47 8.82 4.30
CA THR A 63 6.19 8.45 5.52
C THR A 63 6.41 9.68 6.37
N THR A 64 6.05 9.55 7.64
CA THR A 64 6.45 10.53 8.65
C THR A 64 7.92 10.30 8.93
N THR A 65 8.77 11.03 8.21
CA THR A 65 10.15 11.21 8.64
C THR A 65 10.10 11.95 9.96
N ASP A 66 10.20 11.20 11.06
CA ASP A 66 10.54 11.77 12.35
C ASP A 66 11.98 12.28 12.20
N LEU A 67 12.11 13.60 12.02
CA LEU A 67 13.40 14.24 12.13
C LEU A 67 13.76 14.17 13.61
N LEU A 68 14.31 13.03 14.03
CA LEU A 68 15.05 12.89 15.26
C LEU A 68 16.23 13.87 15.13
N ILE A 69 16.02 15.11 15.57
CA ILE A 69 17.11 16.00 15.89
C ILE A 69 17.75 15.38 17.12
N PRO A 70 18.96 14.80 17.03
CA PRO A 70 19.61 14.23 18.20
C PRO A 70 19.87 15.37 19.21
N GLY A 71 19.08 15.40 20.29
CA GLY A 71 19.26 16.37 21.39
C GLY A 71 18.00 17.12 21.86
N ALA A 72 16.86 17.03 21.18
CA ALA A 72 15.65 17.74 21.61
C ALA A 72 14.75 16.85 22.49
N THR A 73 15.02 16.79 23.80
CA THR A 73 14.05 16.31 24.79
C THR A 73 12.93 17.33 24.91
N VAL A 74 11.85 17.15 24.16
CA VAL A 74 10.60 17.88 24.41
C VAL A 74 9.83 17.14 25.50
N ARG A 75 9.98 17.61 26.75
CA ARG A 75 9.05 17.27 27.83
C ARG A 75 7.77 18.07 27.60
N THR A 76 6.71 17.41 27.16
CA THR A 76 5.36 17.98 27.21
C THR A 76 4.91 18.03 28.66
N VAL A 77 4.56 19.23 29.14
CA VAL A 77 3.93 19.48 30.44
C VAL A 77 2.43 19.20 30.40
#